data_AF-A0A7X8C805-F1
#
_entry.id   AF-A0A7X8C805-F1
#
_cell.length_a   1.000
_cell.length_b   1.000
_cell.length_c   1.000
_cell.angle_alpha   90.00
_cell.angle_beta   90.00
_cell.angle_gamma   90.00
#
_symmetry.space_group_name_H-M   'P 1'
#
loop_
_entity.id
_entity.type
_entity.pdbx_description
1 polymer ?
#
loop_
_entity_poly.entity_id
_entity_poly.type
_entity_poly.pdbx_seq_one_letter_code
_entity_poly.pdbx_strand_id
1 'polypeptide(L)'
;MNTIAVKPKKLGLIQLDNINLKEIVPFIDWNFFFLAWRLPGKYEGIENLCDCVSCEVGWLQQFPENNRTKAEEALKLFRDAQQMLQLFLQKKSISIHAIFGFFKAVSQGEDIIINYDDKTLVLPTLRQQHPSSDGFCYSLSDFINTENDYVGAFATTVEGAEALAENFEKQNDLYQAILVKTLSDRLAEAAAEWLHYKVRTEYWGYALDEPLAVKDILKGKYQGIRPAVGYPSLPDQSIIFELNSLLPFDKIGIRLTENGAMYPNASVCGLYFSHPKSKYFMIGKINDEQLEDYARRRGKTVEEMKKWLAGNI
;
A
#
# COMPACT_ATOMS: atom_id res chain seq x y z
N MET A 1 15.10 -15.96 16.66
CA MET A 1 14.11 -16.74 17.45
C MET A 1 13.19 -17.38 16.44
N ASN A 2 13.31 -18.69 16.23
CA ASN A 2 12.51 -19.43 15.25
C ASN A 2 11.04 -19.43 15.71
N THR A 3 10.25 -18.51 15.17
CA THR A 3 8.80 -18.62 15.27
C THR A 3 8.36 -19.62 14.20
N ILE A 4 7.47 -20.54 14.58
CA ILE A 4 6.90 -21.49 13.63
C ILE A 4 6.03 -20.69 12.65
N ALA A 5 6.40 -20.70 11.38
CA ALA A 5 5.66 -20.00 10.34
C ALA A 5 4.24 -20.55 10.24
N VAL A 6 3.25 -19.67 10.27
CA VAL A 6 1.85 -20.04 10.07
C VAL A 6 1.63 -20.29 8.59
N LYS A 7 1.16 -21.49 8.24
CA LYS A 7 0.81 -21.84 6.87
C LYS A 7 -0.47 -21.11 6.44
N PRO A 8 -0.46 -20.38 5.29
CA PRO A 8 -1.68 -19.82 4.70
C PRO A 8 -2.75 -20.89 4.46
N LYS A 9 -4.03 -20.54 4.59
CA LYS A 9 -5.13 -21.51 4.40
C LYS A 9 -5.16 -22.09 2.98
N LYS A 10 -4.79 -21.27 1.99
CA LYS A 10 -4.67 -21.67 0.58
C LYS A 10 -3.40 -21.05 -0.01
N LEU A 11 -2.60 -21.85 -0.71
CA LEU A 11 -1.46 -21.36 -1.49
C LEU A 11 -1.89 -21.02 -2.93
N GLY A 12 -1.07 -20.23 -3.61
CA GLY A 12 -1.32 -19.79 -4.97
C GLY A 12 -2.18 -18.53 -5.04
N LEU A 13 -2.70 -18.25 -6.24
CA LEU A 13 -3.35 -16.99 -6.57
C LEU A 13 -4.83 -16.95 -6.19
N ILE A 14 -5.28 -15.77 -5.77
CA ILE A 14 -6.66 -15.40 -5.50
C ILE A 14 -6.91 -14.04 -6.15
N GLN A 15 -8.00 -13.96 -6.91
CA GLN A 15 -8.46 -12.74 -7.56
C GLN A 15 -9.83 -12.36 -6.99
N LEU A 16 -10.01 -11.07 -6.72
CA LEU A 16 -11.25 -10.46 -6.25
C LEU A 16 -11.60 -9.31 -7.18
N ASP A 17 -12.71 -9.45 -7.90
CA ASP A 17 -13.21 -8.44 -8.82
C ASP A 17 -14.39 -7.69 -8.20
N ASN A 18 -14.53 -6.40 -8.52
CA ASN A 18 -15.64 -5.55 -8.11
C ASN A 18 -15.89 -5.54 -6.59
N ILE A 19 -14.81 -5.37 -5.83
CA ILE A 19 -14.86 -5.25 -4.37
C ILE A 19 -15.79 -4.10 -4.00
N ASN A 20 -16.68 -4.36 -3.05
CA ASN A 20 -17.70 -3.40 -2.64
C ASN A 20 -17.05 -2.14 -2.04
N LEU A 21 -17.21 -1.00 -2.71
CA LEU A 21 -16.68 0.29 -2.27
C LEU A 21 -17.05 0.62 -0.82
N LYS A 22 -18.24 0.20 -0.34
CA LYS A 22 -18.65 0.42 1.06
C LYS A 22 -17.75 -0.27 2.08
N GLU A 23 -17.09 -1.36 1.72
CA GLU A 23 -16.13 -2.04 2.60
C GLU A 23 -14.76 -1.34 2.62
N ILE A 24 -14.44 -0.61 1.55
CA ILE A 24 -13.15 0.06 1.38
C ILE A 24 -13.14 1.45 2.04
N VAL A 25 -14.24 2.22 1.92
CA VAL A 25 -14.33 3.59 2.46
C VAL A 25 -13.90 3.73 3.92
N PRO A 26 -14.24 2.81 4.85
CA PRO A 26 -13.77 2.91 6.23
C PRO A 26 -12.25 2.88 6.40
N PHE A 27 -11.51 2.28 5.45
CA PHE A 27 -10.06 2.13 5.48
C PHE A 27 -9.32 3.31 4.83
N ILE A 28 -10.02 4.37 4.42
CA ILE A 28 -9.37 5.58 3.90
C ILE A 28 -8.66 6.30 5.05
N ASP A 29 -7.34 6.47 4.94
CA ASP A 29 -6.60 7.42 5.75
C ASP A 29 -6.69 8.83 5.16
N TRP A 30 -7.59 9.62 5.73
CA TRP A 30 -7.86 10.99 5.32
C TRP A 30 -6.69 11.94 5.56
N ASN A 31 -5.73 11.63 6.43
CA ASN A 31 -4.57 12.50 6.65
C ASN A 31 -3.76 12.69 5.35
N PHE A 32 -3.57 11.61 4.59
CA PHE A 32 -2.88 11.66 3.31
C PHE A 32 -3.72 12.33 2.21
N PHE A 33 -5.05 12.24 2.30
CA PHE A 33 -5.95 12.96 1.41
C PHE A 33 -5.74 14.48 1.55
N PHE A 34 -5.82 15.01 2.77
CA PHE A 34 -5.60 16.44 3.00
C PHE A 34 -4.16 16.88 2.68
N LEU A 35 -3.17 16.02 2.93
CA LEU A 35 -1.78 16.29 2.54
C LEU A 35 -1.64 16.49 1.02
N ALA A 36 -2.31 15.67 0.21
CA ALA A 36 -2.31 15.82 -1.25
C ALA A 36 -2.90 17.17 -1.71
N TRP A 37 -3.84 17.71 -0.93
CA TRP A 37 -4.45 19.03 -1.15
C TRP A 37 -3.71 20.18 -0.45
N ARG A 38 -2.51 19.94 0.08
CA ARG A 38 -1.69 20.93 0.82
C ARG A 38 -2.42 21.54 2.03
N LEU A 39 -3.30 20.76 2.65
CA LEU A 39 -3.97 21.08 3.90
C LEU A 39 -3.41 20.18 5.02
N PRO A 40 -2.16 20.38 5.48
CA PRO A 40 -1.60 19.55 6.54
C PRO A 40 -2.33 19.85 7.86
N GLY A 41 -2.79 18.79 8.53
CA GLY A 41 -3.45 18.87 9.81
C GLY A 41 -3.86 17.49 10.31
N LYS A 42 -4.05 17.37 11.63
CA LYS A 42 -4.70 16.20 12.26
C LYS A 42 -6.17 16.54 12.43
N TYR A 43 -6.96 16.22 11.43
CA TYR A 43 -8.40 16.49 11.41
C TYR A 43 -9.16 15.33 12.08
N GLU A 44 -8.76 14.98 13.32
CA GLU A 44 -9.28 13.80 14.01
C GLU A 44 -10.80 13.87 14.18
N GLY A 45 -11.48 12.77 13.91
CA GLY A 45 -12.92 12.62 14.08
C GLY A 45 -13.76 13.25 12.97
N ILE A 46 -13.16 13.83 11.93
CA ILE A 46 -13.89 14.40 10.78
C ILE A 46 -14.79 13.38 10.10
N GLU A 47 -14.35 12.12 10.06
CA GLU A 47 -15.08 10.99 9.47
C GLU A 47 -16.32 10.55 10.26
N ASN A 48 -16.46 11.02 11.52
CA ASN A 48 -17.59 10.72 12.39
C ASN A 48 -18.60 11.87 12.46
N LEU A 49 -18.38 12.95 11.71
CA LEU A 49 -19.26 14.11 11.75
C LEU A 49 -20.59 13.82 11.07
N CYS A 50 -21.65 14.22 11.77
CA CYS A 50 -22.99 14.25 11.22
C CYS A 50 -23.20 15.53 10.38
N ASP A 51 -24.08 15.47 9.37
CA ASP A 51 -24.41 16.61 8.50
C ASP A 51 -25.32 17.65 9.17
N CYS A 52 -25.02 18.06 10.41
CA CYS A 52 -25.73 19.13 11.09
C CYS A 52 -24.78 20.23 11.57
N VAL A 53 -25.28 21.47 11.54
CA VAL A 53 -24.53 22.66 11.92
C VAL A 53 -23.93 22.55 13.33
N SER A 54 -24.63 21.90 14.27
CA SER A 54 -24.13 21.73 15.63
C SER A 54 -22.90 20.81 15.70
N CYS A 55 -22.87 19.73 14.91
CA CYS A 55 -21.71 18.82 14.82
C CYS A 55 -20.50 19.57 14.26
N GLU A 56 -20.70 20.34 13.20
CA GLU A 56 -19.64 21.13 12.55
C GLU A 56 -19.05 22.19 13.47
N VAL A 57 -19.91 23.02 14.08
CA VAL A 57 -19.47 24.07 15.00
C VAL A 57 -18.73 23.46 16.18
N GLY A 58 -19.25 22.37 16.75
CA GLY A 58 -18.60 21.66 17.86
C GLY A 58 -17.22 21.14 17.49
N TRP A 59 -17.05 20.58 16.28
CA TRP A 59 -15.76 20.10 15.80
C TRP A 59 -14.77 21.23 15.50
N LEU A 60 -15.22 22.30 14.83
CA LEU A 60 -14.39 23.48 14.55
C LEU A 60 -13.92 24.20 15.81
N GLN A 61 -14.69 24.11 16.90
CA GLN A 61 -14.31 24.67 18.20
C GLN A 61 -13.17 23.92 18.89
N GLN A 62 -12.87 22.69 18.49
CA GLN A 62 -11.73 21.90 19.02
C GLN A 62 -10.38 22.45 18.53
N PHE A 63 -10.38 23.22 17.45
CA PHE A 63 -9.18 23.80 16.87
C PHE A 63 -8.92 25.21 17.42
N PRO A 64 -7.66 25.55 17.73
CA PRO A 64 -7.26 26.92 18.04
C PRO A 64 -7.65 27.88 16.91
N GLU A 65 -7.95 29.15 17.23
CA GLU A 65 -8.46 30.13 16.26
C GLU A 65 -7.56 30.27 15.02
N ASN A 66 -6.24 30.25 15.19
CA ASN A 66 -5.27 30.34 14.08
C ASN A 66 -5.30 29.13 13.12
N ASN A 67 -5.91 28.01 13.53
CA ASN A 67 -6.08 26.81 12.72
C ASN A 67 -7.53 26.59 12.25
N ARG A 68 -8.50 27.37 12.76
CA ARG A 68 -9.92 27.16 12.46
C ARG A 68 -10.26 27.33 10.98
N THR A 69 -9.70 28.34 10.31
CA THR A 69 -9.89 28.53 8.86
C THR A 69 -9.39 27.31 8.06
N LYS A 70 -8.27 26.69 8.45
CA LYS A 70 -7.78 25.47 7.78
C LYS A 70 -8.69 24.28 8.04
N ALA A 71 -9.28 24.18 9.23
CA ALA A 71 -10.24 23.13 9.57
C ALA A 71 -11.56 23.30 8.78
N GLU A 72 -12.02 24.54 8.58
CA GLU A 72 -13.19 24.85 7.73
C GLU A 72 -12.98 24.41 6.28
N GLU A 73 -11.82 24.72 5.69
CA GLU A 73 -11.50 24.28 4.32
C GLU A 73 -11.36 22.76 4.23
N ALA A 74 -10.76 22.10 5.22
CA ALA A 74 -10.69 20.64 5.27
C ALA A 74 -12.09 20.01 5.38
N LEU A 75 -13.01 20.61 6.15
CA LEU A 75 -14.39 20.15 6.26
C LEU A 75 -15.14 20.26 4.93
N LYS A 76 -14.99 21.37 4.20
CA LYS A 76 -15.58 21.52 2.86
C LYS A 76 -15.06 20.48 1.89
N LEU A 77 -13.73 20.32 1.83
CA LEU A 77 -13.10 19.36 0.94
C LEU A 77 -13.48 17.91 1.29
N PHE A 78 -13.61 17.59 2.58
CA PHE A 78 -14.10 16.29 3.04
C PHE A 78 -15.52 16.02 2.55
N ARG A 79 -16.41 17.01 2.64
CA ARG A 79 -17.79 16.89 2.14
C ARG A 79 -17.85 16.66 0.64
N ASP A 80 -17.04 17.38 -0.12
CA ASP A 80 -16.96 17.16 -1.56
C ASP A 80 -16.46 15.75 -1.88
N ALA A 81 -15.48 15.24 -1.12
CA ALA A 81 -15.03 13.85 -1.25
C ALA A 81 -16.14 12.84 -0.90
N GLN A 82 -16.93 13.08 0.15
CA GLN A 82 -18.08 12.24 0.50
C GLN A 82 -19.13 12.23 -0.60
N GLN A 83 -19.44 13.39 -1.19
CA GLN A 83 -20.36 13.48 -2.33
C GLN A 83 -19.82 12.73 -3.55
N MET A 84 -18.52 12.81 -3.82
CA MET A 84 -17.87 12.06 -4.89
C MET A 84 -17.92 10.54 -4.63
N LEU A 85 -17.71 10.08 -3.40
CA LEU A 85 -17.90 8.66 -3.02
C LEU A 85 -19.35 8.20 -3.25
N GLN A 86 -20.34 9.04 -2.95
CA GLN A 86 -21.75 8.74 -3.26
C GLN A 86 -21.98 8.66 -4.77
N LEU A 87 -21.37 9.55 -5.56
CA LEU A 87 -21.44 9.51 -7.01
C LEU A 87 -20.88 8.19 -7.56
N PHE A 88 -19.72 7.75 -7.04
CA PHE A 88 -19.10 6.47 -7.39
C PHE A 88 -20.04 5.29 -7.14
N LEU A 89 -20.69 5.28 -5.98
CA LEU A 89 -21.67 4.24 -5.61
C LEU A 89 -22.91 4.26 -6.51
N GLN A 90 -23.48 5.43 -6.77
CA GLN A 90 -24.74 5.57 -7.51
C GLN A 90 -24.56 5.28 -9.00
N LYS A 91 -23.50 5.81 -9.60
CA LYS A 91 -23.23 5.67 -11.04
C LYS A 91 -22.42 4.42 -11.39
N LYS A 92 -21.85 3.74 -10.39
CA LYS A 92 -20.88 2.64 -10.58
C LYS A 92 -19.75 3.06 -11.52
N SER A 93 -19.27 4.30 -11.35
CA SER A 93 -18.28 4.91 -12.25
C SER A 93 -16.86 4.42 -12.02
N ILE A 94 -16.62 3.73 -10.91
CA ILE A 94 -15.33 3.09 -10.60
C ILE A 94 -15.55 1.66 -10.13
N SER A 95 -14.52 0.83 -10.29
CA SER A 95 -14.48 -0.55 -9.77
C SER A 95 -13.16 -0.78 -9.05
N ILE A 96 -13.18 -1.58 -7.98
CA ILE A 96 -11.98 -1.92 -7.20
C ILE A 96 -11.70 -3.40 -7.37
N HIS A 97 -10.48 -3.74 -7.75
CA HIS A 97 -10.05 -5.12 -7.98
C HIS A 97 -8.77 -5.43 -7.20
N ALA A 98 -8.57 -6.69 -6.88
CA ALA A 98 -7.37 -7.17 -6.21
C ALA A 98 -6.92 -8.53 -6.73
N ILE A 99 -5.61 -8.73 -6.82
CA ILE A 99 -4.98 -10.03 -7.03
C ILE A 99 -3.91 -10.20 -5.96
N PHE A 100 -3.87 -11.36 -5.32
CA PHE A 100 -2.88 -11.67 -4.31
C PHE A 100 -2.61 -13.16 -4.28
N GLY A 101 -1.51 -13.55 -3.64
CA GLY A 101 -1.18 -14.96 -3.50
C GLY A 101 -0.23 -15.22 -2.36
N PHE A 102 -0.15 -16.49 -1.97
CA PHE A 102 0.76 -16.96 -0.95
C PHE A 102 1.62 -18.09 -1.47
N PHE A 103 2.91 -18.01 -1.15
CA PHE A 103 3.93 -18.85 -1.74
C PHE A 103 4.83 -19.39 -0.64
N LYS A 104 5.35 -20.59 -0.84
CA LYS A 104 6.42 -21.09 0.01
C LYS A 104 7.66 -20.23 -0.22
N ALA A 105 8.27 -19.76 0.86
CA ALA A 105 9.46 -18.95 0.77
C ALA A 105 10.46 -19.31 1.87
N VAL A 106 11.73 -19.07 1.57
CA VAL A 106 12.82 -19.14 2.55
C VAL A 106 13.77 -17.97 2.34
N SER A 107 14.43 -17.52 3.41
CA SER A 107 15.53 -16.57 3.29
C SER A 107 16.85 -17.30 3.00
N GLN A 108 17.66 -16.72 2.12
CA GLN A 108 19.02 -17.16 1.87
C GLN A 108 19.93 -15.94 1.74
N GLY A 109 20.68 -15.63 2.79
CA GLY A 109 21.42 -14.37 2.88
C GLY A 109 20.46 -13.17 2.84
N GLU A 110 20.65 -12.27 1.88
CA GLU A 110 19.80 -11.09 1.68
C GLU A 110 18.68 -11.32 0.66
N ASP A 111 18.40 -12.57 0.30
CA ASP A 111 17.42 -12.92 -0.72
C ASP A 111 16.22 -13.64 -0.11
N ILE A 112 15.04 -13.40 -0.69
CA ILE A 112 13.84 -14.18 -0.44
C ILE A 112 13.65 -15.12 -1.63
N ILE A 113 13.72 -16.42 -1.39
CA ILE A 113 13.56 -17.45 -2.41
C ILE A 113 12.08 -17.88 -2.41
N ILE A 114 11.35 -17.57 -3.48
CA ILE A 114 9.91 -17.78 -3.60
C ILE A 114 9.65 -18.92 -4.60
N ASN A 115 8.97 -19.96 -4.15
CA ASN A 115 8.61 -21.10 -4.99
C ASN A 115 7.12 -21.06 -5.38
N TYR A 116 6.83 -21.10 -6.69
CA TYR A 116 5.49 -21.02 -7.26
C TYR A 116 5.43 -21.78 -8.59
N ASP A 117 4.36 -22.54 -8.87
CA ASP A 117 4.15 -23.26 -10.15
C ASP A 117 5.39 -23.96 -10.73
N ASP A 118 6.11 -24.72 -9.89
CA ASP A 118 7.38 -25.41 -10.21
C ASP A 118 8.55 -24.49 -10.66
N LYS A 119 8.41 -23.19 -10.44
CA LYS A 119 9.42 -22.16 -10.66
C LYS A 119 9.94 -21.61 -9.33
N THR A 120 11.12 -21.00 -9.40
CA THR A 120 11.72 -20.26 -8.30
C THR A 120 12.01 -18.84 -8.75
N LEU A 121 11.48 -17.87 -8.01
CA LEU A 121 11.85 -16.46 -8.10
C LEU A 121 12.79 -16.15 -6.93
N VAL A 122 13.97 -15.61 -7.25
CA VAL A 122 14.87 -15.04 -6.25
C VAL A 122 14.57 -13.56 -6.18
N LEU A 123 14.15 -13.08 -5.01
CA LEU A 123 13.91 -11.65 -4.77
C LEU A 123 14.99 -11.09 -3.84
N PRO A 124 16.02 -10.43 -4.39
CA PRO A 124 17.01 -9.72 -3.62
C PRO A 124 16.39 -8.61 -2.76
N THR A 125 16.86 -8.48 -1.52
CA THR A 125 16.51 -7.38 -0.63
C THR A 125 17.75 -6.56 -0.27
N LEU A 126 17.52 -5.31 0.14
CA LEU A 126 18.55 -4.38 0.61
C LEU A 126 18.60 -4.41 2.14
N ARG A 127 19.77 -4.06 2.69
CA ARG A 127 20.00 -3.99 4.15
C ARG A 127 20.40 -2.57 4.55
N GLN A 128 19.85 -2.09 5.66
CA GLN A 128 20.31 -0.86 6.29
C GLN A 128 21.82 -0.89 6.56
N GLN A 129 22.52 0.21 6.29
CA GLN A 129 23.95 0.33 6.64
C GLN A 129 24.19 1.10 7.93
N HIS A 130 23.15 1.74 8.44
CA HIS A 130 23.12 2.37 9.74
C HIS A 130 22.07 1.71 10.62
N PRO A 131 22.40 1.42 11.89
CA PRO A 131 21.47 0.76 12.78
C PRO A 131 20.23 1.63 13.04
N SER A 132 19.09 0.98 13.14
CA SER A 132 17.87 1.55 13.68
C SER A 132 18.04 1.88 15.18
N SER A 133 17.02 2.51 15.78
CA SER A 133 17.07 2.94 17.20
C SER A 133 17.31 1.83 18.21
N ASP A 134 17.05 0.57 17.84
CA ASP A 134 17.31 -0.62 18.65
C ASP A 134 18.66 -1.30 18.35
N GLY A 135 19.52 -0.67 17.54
CA GLY A 135 20.88 -1.12 17.29
C GLY A 135 21.02 -2.13 16.14
N PHE A 136 19.93 -2.53 15.49
CA PHE A 136 19.96 -3.51 14.40
C PHE A 136 19.87 -2.85 13.02
N CYS A 137 20.55 -3.45 12.04
CA CYS A 137 20.41 -3.12 10.63
C CYS A 137 19.47 -4.11 9.95
N TYR A 138 18.29 -3.65 9.53
CA TYR A 138 17.25 -4.52 8.97
C TYR A 138 17.36 -4.75 7.47
N SER A 139 16.93 -5.93 7.07
CA SER A 139 16.63 -6.36 5.71
C SER A 139 15.28 -7.07 5.70
N LEU A 140 14.53 -7.02 4.59
CA LEU A 140 13.21 -7.68 4.54
C LEU A 140 13.34 -9.22 4.62
N SER A 141 14.47 -9.76 4.14
CA SER A 141 14.81 -11.18 4.27
C SER A 141 14.90 -11.67 5.71
N ASP A 142 15.21 -10.79 6.67
CA ASP A 142 15.29 -11.13 8.11
C ASP A 142 13.94 -11.61 8.69
N PHE A 143 12.83 -11.30 8.02
CA PHE A 143 11.47 -11.64 8.46
C PHE A 143 10.90 -12.90 7.81
N ILE A 144 11.74 -13.67 7.12
CA ILE A 144 11.43 -14.97 6.54
C ILE A 144 12.40 -16.00 7.11
N ASN A 145 11.91 -17.13 7.60
CA ASN A 145 12.77 -18.21 8.10
C ASN A 145 13.62 -18.81 6.96
N THR A 146 14.79 -19.34 7.31
CA THR A 146 15.68 -20.04 6.38
C THR A 146 15.11 -21.38 5.89
N GLU A 147 14.08 -21.89 6.58
CA GLU A 147 13.38 -23.12 6.25
C GLU A 147 11.88 -22.97 6.54
N ASN A 148 11.05 -23.58 5.69
CA ASN A 148 9.61 -23.77 5.94
C ASN A 148 8.81 -22.49 6.29
N ASP A 149 8.97 -21.42 5.51
CA ASP A 149 8.18 -20.19 5.64
C ASP A 149 7.30 -19.90 4.41
N TYR A 150 6.58 -18.77 4.49
CA TYR A 150 5.70 -18.28 3.45
C TYR A 150 5.82 -16.77 3.31
N VAL A 151 5.68 -16.30 2.08
CA VAL A 151 5.53 -14.88 1.76
C VAL A 151 4.24 -14.71 0.96
N GLY A 152 3.58 -13.58 1.15
CA GLY A 152 2.50 -13.17 0.27
C GLY A 152 2.92 -12.05 -0.67
N ALA A 153 2.16 -11.86 -1.73
CA ALA A 153 2.26 -10.69 -2.59
C ALA A 153 0.84 -10.22 -2.94
N PHE A 154 0.68 -8.94 -3.24
CA PHE A 154 -0.60 -8.38 -3.67
C PHE A 154 -0.44 -7.26 -4.70
N ALA A 155 -1.52 -7.04 -5.44
CA ALA A 155 -1.80 -5.81 -6.16
C ALA A 155 -3.30 -5.45 -6.04
N THR A 156 -3.59 -4.17 -5.88
CA THR A 156 -4.95 -3.60 -5.86
C THR A 156 -5.03 -2.43 -6.83
N THR A 157 -6.19 -2.22 -7.46
CA THR A 157 -6.39 -1.10 -8.38
C THR A 157 -7.80 -0.54 -8.31
N VAL A 158 -7.93 0.74 -8.66
CA VAL A 158 -9.20 1.43 -8.88
C VAL A 158 -9.30 1.76 -10.37
N GLU A 159 -10.22 1.09 -11.05
CA GLU A 159 -10.49 1.28 -12.48
C GLU A 159 -11.59 2.33 -12.69
N GLY A 160 -11.47 3.12 -13.77
CA GLY A 160 -12.48 4.12 -14.19
C GLY A 160 -12.19 5.55 -13.73
N ALA A 161 -11.26 5.74 -12.80
CA ALA A 161 -10.88 7.04 -12.26
C ALA A 161 -10.32 7.99 -13.33
N GLU A 162 -9.44 7.50 -14.20
CA GLU A 162 -8.82 8.29 -15.27
C GLU A 162 -9.86 8.79 -16.26
N ALA A 163 -10.72 7.91 -16.76
CA ALA A 163 -11.78 8.28 -17.70
C ALA A 163 -12.76 9.29 -17.09
N LEU A 164 -13.10 9.13 -15.81
CA LEU A 164 -13.97 10.08 -15.11
C LEU A 164 -13.29 11.45 -14.93
N ALA A 165 -12.01 11.47 -14.54
CA ALA A 165 -11.26 12.71 -14.39
C ALA A 165 -11.09 13.43 -15.74
N GLU A 166 -10.77 12.71 -16.82
CA GLU A 166 -10.70 13.27 -18.18
C GLU A 166 -12.04 13.90 -18.62
N ASN A 167 -13.17 13.31 -18.22
CA ASN A 167 -14.48 13.87 -18.52
C ASN A 167 -14.73 15.19 -17.81
N PHE A 168 -14.26 15.35 -16.57
CA PHE A 168 -14.31 16.63 -15.86
C PHE A 168 -13.34 17.66 -16.46
N GLU A 169 -12.13 17.25 -16.85
CA GLU A 169 -11.18 18.13 -17.54
C GLU A 169 -11.73 18.68 -18.86
N LYS A 170 -12.39 17.83 -19.67
CA LYS A 170 -13.07 18.26 -20.91
C LYS A 170 -14.19 19.27 -20.67
N GLN A 171 -14.75 19.30 -19.46
CA GLN A 171 -15.77 20.26 -19.03
C GLN A 171 -15.17 21.49 -18.33
N ASN A 172 -13.84 21.65 -18.34
CA ASN A 172 -13.08 22.67 -17.60
C ASN A 172 -13.27 22.62 -16.08
N ASP A 173 -13.67 21.48 -15.52
CA ASP A 173 -13.79 21.27 -14.07
C ASP A 173 -12.55 20.57 -13.53
N LEU A 174 -11.45 21.33 -13.46
CA LEU A 174 -10.16 20.81 -12.96
C LEU A 174 -10.25 20.41 -11.48
N TYR A 175 -11.11 21.08 -10.70
CA TYR A 175 -11.29 20.76 -9.29
C TYR A 175 -11.83 19.33 -9.11
N GLN A 176 -12.92 19.00 -9.79
CA GLN A 176 -13.49 17.65 -9.74
C GLN A 176 -12.54 16.59 -10.32
N ALA A 177 -11.79 16.92 -11.37
CA ALA A 177 -10.77 16.01 -11.90
C ALA A 177 -9.68 15.67 -10.88
N ILE A 178 -9.16 16.67 -10.15
CA ILE A 178 -8.17 16.46 -9.08
C ILE A 178 -8.80 15.69 -7.92
N LEU A 179 -10.06 15.98 -7.57
CA LEU A 179 -10.79 15.26 -6.52
C LEU A 179 -10.94 13.78 -6.85
N VAL A 180 -11.35 13.44 -8.08
CA VAL A 180 -11.44 12.05 -8.53
C VAL A 180 -10.09 11.34 -8.44
N LYS A 181 -9.03 11.96 -8.95
CA LYS A 181 -7.67 11.37 -8.93
C LYS A 181 -7.19 11.14 -7.50
N THR A 182 -7.18 12.19 -6.67
CA THR A 182 -6.70 12.11 -5.28
C THR A 182 -7.52 11.14 -4.43
N LEU A 183 -8.84 11.11 -4.60
CA LEU A 183 -9.71 10.18 -3.89
C LEU A 183 -9.51 8.73 -4.36
N SER A 184 -9.31 8.50 -5.66
CA SER A 184 -9.06 7.16 -6.19
C SER A 184 -7.71 6.60 -5.70
N ASP A 185 -6.67 7.43 -5.60
CA ASP A 185 -5.41 7.04 -4.97
C ASP A 185 -5.61 6.60 -3.50
N ARG A 186 -6.47 7.32 -2.76
CA ARG A 186 -6.82 6.93 -1.38
C ARG A 186 -7.59 5.62 -1.33
N LEU A 187 -8.49 5.39 -2.29
CA LEU A 187 -9.23 4.13 -2.40
C LEU A 187 -8.32 2.94 -2.74
N ALA A 188 -7.29 3.14 -3.56
CA ALA A 188 -6.30 2.10 -3.85
C ALA A 188 -5.50 1.70 -2.59
N GLU A 189 -5.04 2.67 -1.81
CA GLU A 189 -4.36 2.43 -0.53
C GLU A 189 -5.30 1.81 0.53
N ALA A 190 -6.54 2.28 0.61
CA ALA A 190 -7.57 1.73 1.48
C ALA A 190 -7.91 0.26 1.10
N ALA A 191 -7.94 -0.05 -0.20
CA ALA A 191 -8.14 -1.41 -0.67
C ALA A 191 -6.97 -2.33 -0.28
N ALA A 192 -5.73 -1.83 -0.34
CA ALA A 192 -4.56 -2.57 0.12
C ALA A 192 -4.60 -2.85 1.64
N GLU A 193 -5.04 -1.88 2.45
CA GLU A 193 -5.20 -2.04 3.90
C GLU A 193 -6.35 -3.00 4.26
N TRP A 194 -7.51 -2.84 3.61
CA TRP A 194 -8.65 -3.76 3.76
C TRP A 194 -8.27 -5.19 3.37
N LEU A 195 -7.56 -5.35 2.23
CA LEU A 195 -7.12 -6.65 1.77
C LEU A 195 -6.13 -7.27 2.74
N HIS A 196 -5.21 -6.48 3.30
CA HIS A 196 -4.28 -6.97 4.31
C HIS A 196 -5.03 -7.43 5.56
N TYR A 197 -6.03 -6.68 6.03
CA TYR A 197 -6.89 -7.13 7.13
C TYR A 197 -7.54 -8.48 6.84
N LYS A 198 -8.13 -8.66 5.64
CA LYS A 198 -8.68 -9.95 5.19
C LYS A 198 -7.62 -11.04 5.08
N VAL A 199 -6.40 -10.71 4.65
CA VAL A 199 -5.28 -11.66 4.60
C VAL A 199 -4.94 -12.17 6.00
N ARG A 200 -4.81 -11.27 6.98
CA ARG A 200 -4.45 -11.65 8.36
C ARG A 200 -5.51 -12.54 9.02
N THR A 201 -6.78 -12.20 8.83
CA THR A 201 -7.92 -12.79 9.54
C THR A 201 -8.57 -13.97 8.78
N GLU A 202 -8.55 -13.95 7.45
CA GLU A 202 -9.31 -14.90 6.63
C GLU A 202 -8.43 -15.76 5.73
N TYR A 203 -7.57 -15.17 4.89
CA TYR A 203 -6.87 -15.92 3.83
C TYR A 203 -5.56 -16.59 4.28
N TRP A 204 -4.68 -15.84 4.93
CA TRP A 204 -3.49 -16.40 5.58
C TRP A 204 -3.88 -16.94 6.96
N GLY A 205 -4.61 -16.14 7.74
CA GLY A 205 -5.23 -16.60 8.98
C GLY A 205 -4.27 -16.74 10.16
N TYR A 206 -3.21 -15.93 10.23
CA TYR A 206 -2.30 -15.89 11.40
C TYR A 206 -2.82 -15.01 12.54
N ALA A 207 -3.92 -14.27 12.33
CA ALA A 207 -4.57 -13.44 13.34
C ALA A 207 -6.10 -13.58 13.26
N LEU A 208 -6.63 -14.79 13.49
CA LEU A 208 -8.07 -15.10 13.34
C LEU A 208 -8.98 -14.27 14.26
N ASP A 209 -8.52 -13.99 15.48
CA ASP A 209 -9.30 -13.31 16.53
C ASP A 209 -8.88 -11.83 16.71
N GLU A 210 -8.40 -11.17 15.65
CA GLU A 210 -7.94 -9.77 15.71
C GLU A 210 -9.11 -8.82 16.08
N PRO A 211 -9.12 -8.19 17.28
CA PRO A 211 -10.25 -7.38 17.73
C PRO A 211 -10.13 -5.90 17.32
N LEU A 212 -9.29 -5.59 16.33
CA LEU A 212 -8.89 -4.22 16.04
C LEU A 212 -9.98 -3.45 15.30
N ALA A 213 -10.30 -2.26 15.82
CA ALA A 213 -11.07 -1.27 15.08
C ALA A 213 -10.22 -0.71 13.92
N VAL A 214 -10.87 -0.24 12.86
CA VAL A 214 -10.17 0.29 11.67
C VAL A 214 -9.18 1.41 12.02
N LYS A 215 -9.52 2.28 12.98
CA LYS A 215 -8.60 3.33 13.48
C LYS A 215 -7.28 2.80 14.04
N ASP A 216 -7.27 1.59 14.60
CA ASP A 216 -6.09 0.95 15.17
C ASP A 216 -5.33 0.17 14.09
N ILE A 217 -6.05 -0.36 13.09
CA ILE A 217 -5.47 -0.91 11.86
C ILE A 217 -4.69 0.18 11.11
N LEU A 218 -5.27 1.36 10.89
CA LEU A 218 -4.60 2.50 10.23
C LEU A 218 -3.38 3.02 11.01
N LYS A 219 -3.28 2.71 12.30
CA LYS A 219 -2.11 3.00 13.14
C LYS A 219 -1.05 1.88 13.12
N GLY A 220 -1.25 0.84 12.30
CA GLY A 220 -0.34 -0.30 12.18
C GLY A 220 -0.27 -1.19 13.43
N LYS A 221 -1.32 -1.23 14.26
CA LYS A 221 -1.32 -1.99 15.53
C LYS A 221 -1.58 -3.50 15.38
N TYR A 222 -1.38 -4.04 14.18
CA TYR A 222 -1.56 -5.46 13.88
C TYR A 222 -0.22 -6.19 13.75
N GLN A 223 -0.26 -7.51 13.75
CA GLN A 223 0.89 -8.36 13.44
C GLN A 223 1.16 -8.38 11.93
N GLY A 224 2.44 -8.41 11.55
CA GLY A 224 2.86 -8.51 10.15
C GLY A 224 2.93 -7.14 9.47
N ILE A 225 3.48 -7.12 8.26
CA ILE A 225 3.63 -5.89 7.44
C ILE A 225 3.29 -6.17 5.98
N ARG A 226 3.01 -5.09 5.25
CA ARG A 226 2.78 -5.10 3.81
C ARG A 226 3.64 -4.09 3.03
N PRO A 227 4.98 -4.24 2.99
CA PRO A 227 5.84 -3.26 2.30
C PRO A 227 5.45 -3.18 0.82
N ALA A 228 5.07 -1.98 0.40
CA ALA A 228 4.74 -1.66 -0.97
C ALA A 228 6.00 -1.30 -1.76
N VAL A 229 6.00 -1.58 -3.06
CA VAL A 229 7.13 -1.27 -3.94
C VAL A 229 7.32 0.25 -4.03
N GLY A 230 8.57 0.71 -3.93
CA GLY A 230 8.94 2.14 -3.93
C GLY A 230 8.90 2.81 -2.55
N TYR A 231 8.37 2.14 -1.52
CA TYR A 231 8.36 2.66 -0.16
C TYR A 231 9.71 2.43 0.54
N PRO A 232 10.00 3.12 1.68
CA PRO A 232 11.32 3.12 2.32
C PRO A 232 11.92 1.74 2.66
N SER A 233 11.09 0.73 2.90
CA SER A 233 11.52 -0.66 3.18
C SER A 233 11.75 -1.50 1.93
N LEU A 234 11.20 -1.09 0.78
CA LEU A 234 11.28 -1.77 -0.52
C LEU A 234 11.46 -0.73 -1.64
N PRO A 235 12.57 0.04 -1.63
CA PRO A 235 12.70 1.25 -2.44
C PRO A 235 12.95 0.98 -3.93
N ASP A 236 13.43 -0.20 -4.29
CA ASP A 236 13.68 -0.59 -5.70
C ASP A 236 12.35 -0.75 -6.45
N GLN A 237 11.96 0.28 -7.22
CA GLN A 237 10.73 0.26 -7.99
C GLN A 237 10.72 -0.81 -9.09
N SER A 238 11.89 -1.28 -9.55
CA SER A 238 11.97 -2.32 -10.59
C SER A 238 11.44 -3.69 -10.12
N ILE A 239 11.28 -3.89 -8.81
CA ILE A 239 10.67 -5.11 -8.23
C ILE A 239 9.25 -5.33 -8.72
N ILE A 240 8.56 -4.28 -9.18
CA ILE A 240 7.22 -4.38 -9.72
C ILE A 240 7.11 -5.37 -10.91
N PHE A 241 8.17 -5.50 -11.70
CA PHE A 241 8.20 -6.44 -12.83
C PHE A 241 8.30 -7.91 -12.36
N GLU A 242 8.99 -8.15 -11.24
CA GLU A 242 9.03 -9.47 -10.60
C GLU A 242 7.67 -9.82 -10.01
N LEU A 243 7.05 -8.84 -9.31
CA LEU A 243 5.72 -9.03 -8.74
C LEU A 243 4.68 -9.28 -9.82
N ASN A 244 4.77 -8.64 -10.98
CA ASN A 244 3.89 -8.93 -12.12
C ASN A 244 4.07 -10.36 -12.68
N SER A 245 5.30 -10.89 -12.61
CA SER A 245 5.57 -12.27 -13.02
C SER A 245 4.96 -13.29 -12.04
N LEU A 246 4.91 -12.93 -10.75
CA LEU A 246 4.31 -13.73 -9.69
C LEU A 246 2.77 -13.59 -9.63
N LEU A 247 2.28 -12.37 -9.87
CA LEU A 247 0.88 -11.97 -9.84
C LEU A 247 0.56 -11.32 -11.19
N PRO A 248 -0.12 -12.01 -12.11
CA PRO A 248 -0.46 -11.44 -13.42
C PRO A 248 -1.37 -10.20 -13.27
N PHE A 249 -0.79 -9.00 -13.30
CA PHE A 249 -1.48 -7.74 -13.00
C PHE A 249 -2.56 -7.41 -14.03
N ASP A 250 -2.38 -7.88 -15.27
CA ASP A 250 -3.32 -7.72 -16.36
C ASP A 250 -4.68 -8.37 -16.07
N LYS A 251 -4.73 -9.41 -15.23
CA LYS A 251 -5.98 -10.07 -14.82
C LYS A 251 -6.93 -9.17 -14.05
N ILE A 252 -6.42 -8.11 -13.44
CA ILE A 252 -7.21 -7.09 -12.73
C ILE A 252 -7.14 -5.72 -13.42
N GLY A 253 -6.72 -5.69 -14.70
CA GLY A 253 -6.71 -4.48 -15.52
C GLY A 253 -5.48 -3.58 -15.34
N ILE A 254 -4.50 -3.97 -14.51
CA ILE A 254 -3.28 -3.19 -14.33
C ILE A 254 -2.30 -3.48 -15.48
N ARG A 255 -1.75 -2.41 -16.07
CA ARG A 255 -0.66 -2.44 -17.04
C ARG A 255 0.56 -1.73 -16.47
N LEU A 256 1.75 -2.21 -16.84
CA LEU A 256 3.01 -1.57 -16.48
C LEU A 256 3.57 -0.79 -17.66
N THR A 257 4.06 0.42 -17.40
CA THR A 257 4.91 1.15 -18.35
C THR A 257 6.33 0.59 -18.34
N GLU A 258 7.14 0.94 -19.34
CA GLU A 258 8.56 0.57 -19.40
C GLU A 258 9.36 1.03 -18.17
N ASN A 259 8.91 2.11 -17.52
CA ASN A 259 9.51 2.67 -16.32
C ASN A 259 8.87 2.15 -15.02
N GLY A 260 8.05 1.09 -15.07
CA GLY A 260 7.49 0.46 -13.88
C GLY A 260 6.37 1.25 -13.20
N ALA A 261 5.80 2.27 -13.85
CA ALA A 261 4.57 2.90 -13.39
C ALA A 261 3.36 1.99 -13.69
N MET A 262 2.43 1.86 -12.75
CA MET A 262 1.17 1.15 -12.92
C MET A 262 0.12 2.05 -13.57
N TYR A 263 -0.69 1.46 -14.44
CA TYR A 263 -1.91 2.07 -14.98
C TYR A 263 -3.08 1.09 -14.78
N PRO A 264 -4.19 1.46 -14.12
CA PRO A 264 -4.52 2.76 -13.53
C PRO A 264 -3.50 3.29 -12.52
N ASN A 265 -3.36 4.60 -12.42
CA ASN A 265 -2.41 5.23 -11.49
C ASN A 265 -2.78 4.94 -10.03
N ALA A 266 -4.08 4.85 -9.77
CA ALA A 266 -4.63 4.43 -8.49
C ALA A 266 -4.48 2.91 -8.31
N SER A 267 -3.22 2.46 -8.21
CA SER A 267 -2.84 1.07 -8.00
C SER A 267 -1.74 0.95 -6.96
N VAL A 268 -1.76 -0.12 -6.18
CA VAL A 268 -0.76 -0.42 -5.15
C VAL A 268 -0.34 -1.88 -5.28
N CYS A 269 0.95 -2.18 -5.17
CA CYS A 269 1.43 -3.56 -5.09
C CYS A 269 2.55 -3.69 -4.05
N GLY A 270 2.72 -4.90 -3.53
CA GLY A 270 3.70 -5.17 -2.50
C GLY A 270 3.73 -6.61 -2.04
N LEU A 271 4.41 -6.83 -0.93
CA LEU A 271 4.57 -8.13 -0.29
C LEU A 271 3.77 -8.20 1.01
N TYR A 272 3.56 -9.40 1.54
CA TYR A 272 3.04 -9.66 2.88
C TYR A 272 4.04 -10.48 3.69
N PHE A 273 4.32 -10.02 4.90
CA PHE A 273 5.12 -10.74 5.90
C PHE A 273 4.27 -10.99 7.13
N SER A 274 4.31 -12.22 7.66
CA SER A 274 3.51 -12.62 8.82
C SER A 274 4.31 -12.64 10.13
N HIS A 275 5.64 -12.56 10.05
CA HIS A 275 6.52 -12.70 11.21
C HIS A 275 6.18 -11.64 12.28
N PRO A 276 6.00 -12.01 13.55
CA PRO A 276 5.46 -11.11 14.57
C PRO A 276 6.36 -9.92 14.92
N LYS A 277 7.64 -9.99 14.57
CA LYS A 277 8.60 -8.89 14.73
C LYS A 277 8.88 -8.10 13.45
N SER A 278 8.20 -8.43 12.35
CA SER A 278 8.32 -7.65 11.12
C SER A 278 7.83 -6.23 11.37
N LYS A 279 8.55 -5.25 10.85
CA LYS A 279 8.22 -3.83 11.00
C LYS A 279 8.64 -3.05 9.78
N TYR A 280 8.04 -1.89 9.57
CA TYR A 280 8.51 -0.94 8.57
C TYR A 280 9.82 -0.29 9.03
N PHE A 281 10.75 -0.15 8.11
CA PHE A 281 12.05 0.52 8.31
C PHE A 281 12.46 1.27 7.04
N MET A 282 13.41 2.19 7.15
CA MET A 282 13.96 2.89 5.99
C MET A 282 15.35 2.35 5.70
N ILE A 283 15.58 1.88 4.46
CA ILE A 283 16.91 1.38 4.03
C ILE A 283 17.99 2.45 4.22
N GLY A 284 17.68 3.71 3.91
CA GLY A 284 18.63 4.81 3.98
C GLY A 284 19.63 4.78 2.82
N LYS A 285 20.81 5.37 3.04
CA LYS A 285 21.90 5.34 2.08
C LYS A 285 22.62 4.00 2.08
N ILE A 286 23.01 3.52 0.91
CA ILE A 286 23.78 2.29 0.70
C ILE A 286 25.13 2.63 0.05
N ASN A 287 26.19 1.94 0.45
CA ASN A 287 27.52 2.06 -0.13
C ASN A 287 27.62 1.31 -1.48
N ASP A 288 28.71 1.57 -2.20
CA ASP A 288 28.99 0.96 -3.50
C ASP A 288 29.07 -0.58 -3.42
N GLU A 289 29.58 -1.14 -2.33
CA GLU A 289 29.67 -2.60 -2.13
C GLU A 289 28.28 -3.28 -2.14
N GLN A 290 27.32 -2.74 -1.39
CA GLN A 290 25.96 -3.29 -1.38
C GLN A 290 25.26 -3.05 -2.72
N LEU A 291 25.51 -1.93 -3.38
CA LEU A 291 24.94 -1.64 -4.69
C LEU A 291 25.45 -2.64 -5.75
N GLU A 292 26.76 -2.93 -5.77
CA GLU A 292 27.37 -3.90 -6.67
C GLU A 292 26.85 -5.32 -6.40
N ASP A 293 26.77 -5.72 -5.13
CA ASP A 293 26.22 -7.02 -4.74
C ASP A 293 24.74 -7.16 -5.12
N TYR A 294 23.92 -6.13 -4.85
CA TYR A 294 22.50 -6.12 -5.19
C TYR A 294 22.29 -6.16 -6.71
N ALA A 295 23.05 -5.39 -7.49
CA ALA A 295 22.98 -5.41 -8.95
C ALA A 295 23.30 -6.80 -9.50
N ARG A 296 24.37 -7.43 -9.00
CA ARG A 296 24.73 -8.82 -9.35
C ARG A 296 23.60 -9.81 -9.04
N ARG A 297 23.00 -9.73 -7.85
CA ARG A 297 21.89 -10.62 -7.45
C ARG A 297 20.61 -10.37 -8.26
N ARG A 298 20.34 -9.13 -8.67
CA ARG A 298 19.23 -8.78 -9.58
C ARG A 298 19.50 -9.14 -11.04
N GLY A 299 20.73 -9.53 -11.39
CA GLY A 299 21.13 -9.78 -12.77
C GLY A 299 21.14 -8.51 -13.64
N LYS A 300 21.37 -7.35 -13.03
CA LYS A 300 21.37 -6.01 -13.67
C LYS A 300 22.74 -5.36 -13.56
N THR A 301 22.99 -4.34 -14.38
CA THR A 301 24.23 -3.54 -14.23
C THR A 301 24.10 -2.56 -13.08
N VAL A 302 25.24 -2.12 -12.55
CA VAL A 302 25.28 -1.09 -11.50
C VAL A 302 24.63 0.20 -11.98
N GLU A 303 24.91 0.63 -13.22
CA GLU A 303 24.35 1.84 -13.83
C GLU A 303 22.82 1.79 -13.93
N GLU A 304 22.26 0.62 -14.24
CA GLU A 304 20.82 0.43 -14.24
C GLU A 304 20.25 0.56 -12.82
N MET A 305 20.89 -0.09 -11.84
CA MET A 305 20.43 -0.03 -10.46
C MET A 305 20.55 1.35 -9.83
N LYS A 306 21.54 2.16 -10.24
CA LYS A 306 21.67 3.56 -9.81
C LYS A 306 20.46 4.40 -10.18
N LYS A 307 19.77 4.09 -11.29
CA LYS A 307 18.54 4.80 -11.69
C LYS A 307 17.39 4.49 -10.74
N TRP A 308 17.20 3.22 -10.41
CA TRP A 308 16.12 2.77 -9.52
C TRP A 308 16.36 3.11 -8.05
N LEU A 309 17.63 3.17 -7.64
CA LEU A 309 18.04 3.43 -6.26
C LEU A 309 18.62 4.84 -6.06
N ALA A 310 18.29 5.79 -6.93
CA ALA A 310 18.82 7.16 -6.86
C ALA A 310 18.56 7.84 -5.50
N GLY A 311 17.45 7.52 -4.82
CA GLY A 311 17.18 8.01 -3.46
C GLY A 311 18.08 7.40 -2.38
N ASN A 312 18.65 6.23 -2.64
CA ASN A 312 19.40 5.41 -1.69
C ASN A 312 20.91 5.46 -1.89
N ILE A 313 21.43 6.14 -2.92
CA ILE A 313 22.88 6.31 -3.16
C ILE A 313 23.33 7.70 -2.74
#